data_AF-A0A6N4QWA6-F1
#
_entry.id   AF-A0A6N4QWA6-F1
#
_cell.length_a   1.000
_cell.length_b   1.000
_cell.length_c   1.000
_cell.angle_alpha   90.00
_cell.angle_beta   90.00
_cell.angle_gamma   90.00
#
_symmetry.space_group_name_H-M   'P 1'
#
loop_
_entity.id
_entity.type
_entity.pdbx_description
1 polymer ?
#
loop_
_entity_poly.entity_id
_entity_poly.type
_entity_poly.pdbx_seq_one_letter_code
_entity_poly.pdbx_strand_id
1 'polypeptide(L)'
;MKRNPFTLLKKMARNVFNVLVIAYVIWNCNNLPNEDDSFNRDNEKRVILQYLLLPPTDPIQSCVASLQAAQTCLNKAPDLPTPLSELAIVTLFSGGDASIGTYQNFCNSLVNSATFAKFTPRAKACVMDCNRSYWVNKNSAGTCGESGLSQISGLSTGTFSCTKTCVSISGE
;
A
#
# COMPACT_ATOMS: atom_id res chain seq x y z
N MET A 1 19.85 24.74 34.80
CA MET A 1 19.97 24.47 33.34
C MET A 1 19.21 25.53 32.56
N LYS A 2 19.90 26.40 31.80
CA LYS A 2 19.26 27.42 30.94
C LYS A 2 18.79 26.77 29.64
N ARG A 3 17.48 26.75 29.38
CA ARG A 3 16.91 26.26 28.11
C ARG A 3 17.24 27.27 27.00
N ASN A 4 17.88 26.79 25.94
CA ASN A 4 18.38 27.60 24.84
C ASN A 4 17.20 28.00 23.91
N PRO A 5 16.87 29.28 23.72
CA PRO A 5 15.65 29.72 23.01
C PRO A 5 15.62 29.32 21.53
N PHE A 6 16.77 29.06 20.91
CA PHE A 6 16.89 28.65 19.51
C PHE A 6 16.31 27.26 19.19
N THR A 7 16.34 26.31 20.14
CA THR A 7 15.79 24.97 19.90
C THR A 7 14.26 24.95 19.98
N LEU A 8 13.69 25.88 20.76
CA LEU A 8 12.25 26.03 20.94
C LEU A 8 11.60 26.67 19.68
N LEU A 9 12.24 27.68 19.12
CA LEU A 9 11.87 28.29 17.82
C LEU A 9 11.92 27.28 16.66
N LYS A 10 12.96 26.43 16.61
CA LYS A 10 13.11 25.40 15.55
C LYS A 10 12.06 24.29 15.62
N LYS A 11 11.54 24.01 16.82
CA LYS A 11 10.46 23.04 17.05
C LYS A 11 9.09 23.63 16.71
N MET A 12 8.86 24.90 17.04
CA MET A 12 7.65 25.63 16.61
C MET A 12 7.56 25.74 15.09
N ALA A 13 8.62 26.17 14.41
CA ALA A 13 8.62 26.34 12.96
C ALA A 13 8.31 25.03 12.21
N ARG A 14 8.81 23.89 12.71
CA ARG A 14 8.55 22.56 12.14
C ARG A 14 7.11 22.12 12.33
N ASN A 15 6.53 22.38 13.50
CA ASN A 15 5.13 22.05 13.77
C ASN A 15 4.18 22.91 12.93
N VAL A 16 4.48 24.20 12.75
CA VAL A 16 3.68 25.10 11.89
C VAL A 16 3.73 24.65 10.44
N PHE A 17 4.90 24.27 9.92
CA PHE A 17 5.03 23.73 8.57
C PHE A 17 4.19 22.47 8.36
N ASN A 18 4.25 21.52 9.30
CA ASN A 18 3.46 20.29 9.22
C ASN A 18 1.94 20.55 9.24
N VAL A 19 1.47 21.50 10.04
CA VAL A 19 0.04 21.87 10.08
C VAL A 19 -0.41 22.52 8.76
N LEU A 20 0.42 23.38 8.17
CA LEU A 20 0.13 24.02 6.89
C LEU A 20 0.08 23.02 5.73
N VAL A 21 0.95 22.02 5.73
CA VAL A 21 0.93 20.93 4.73
C VAL A 21 -0.34 20.09 4.86
N ILE A 22 -0.75 19.74 6.08
CA ILE A 22 -1.99 18.98 6.32
C ILE A 22 -3.21 19.79 5.89
N ALA A 23 -3.26 21.08 6.21
CA ALA A 23 -4.36 21.96 5.80
C ALA A 23 -4.44 22.11 4.27
N TYR A 24 -3.31 22.20 3.58
CA TYR A 24 -3.25 22.27 2.12
C TYR A 24 -3.74 20.96 1.46
N VAL A 25 -3.40 19.81 2.03
CA VAL A 25 -3.90 18.50 1.57
C VAL A 25 -5.42 18.40 1.74
N ILE A 26 -5.96 18.83 2.90
CA ILE A 26 -7.41 18.81 3.16
C ILE A 26 -8.15 19.77 2.22
N TRP A 27 -7.60 20.96 1.95
CA TRP A 27 -8.21 21.92 1.03
C TRP A 27 -8.28 21.38 -0.40
N ASN A 28 -7.20 20.76 -0.89
CA ASN A 28 -7.19 20.14 -2.22
C ASN A 28 -8.08 18.88 -2.32
N CYS A 29 -8.37 18.18 -1.22
CA CYS A 29 -9.32 17.07 -1.21
C CYS A 29 -10.78 17.52 -1.43
N ASN A 30 -11.14 18.76 -1.08
CA ASN A 30 -12.52 19.24 -1.16
C ASN A 30 -12.92 19.87 -2.51
N ASN A 31 -11.99 19.98 -3.47
CA ASN A 31 -12.20 20.78 -4.69
C ASN A 31 -12.01 20.01 -6.00
N LEU A 32 -12.26 18.70 -6.03
CA LEU A 32 -12.30 17.92 -7.27
C LEU A 32 -13.72 17.92 -7.89
N PRO A 33 -13.85 18.16 -9.20
CA PRO A 33 -15.15 18.25 -9.85
C PRO A 33 -15.85 16.89 -9.86
N ASN A 34 -17.15 16.97 -9.59
CA ASN A 34 -18.08 15.87 -9.42
C ASN A 34 -18.77 15.66 -10.78
N GLU A 35 -18.19 14.86 -11.68
CA GLU A 35 -18.79 14.58 -12.99
C GLU A 35 -18.73 13.08 -13.34
N ASP A 36 -19.93 12.48 -13.44
CA ASP A 36 -20.32 11.29 -14.21
C ASP A 36 -19.83 9.87 -13.81
N ASP A 37 -20.10 9.46 -12.56
CA ASP A 37 -19.77 8.11 -12.06
C ASP A 37 -20.83 7.01 -12.30
N SER A 38 -21.95 7.27 -12.98
CA SER A 38 -23.04 6.29 -13.04
C SER A 38 -22.74 5.08 -13.95
N PHE A 39 -22.15 5.33 -15.12
CA PHE A 39 -21.80 4.29 -16.10
C PHE A 39 -20.51 3.53 -15.71
N ASN A 40 -19.60 4.20 -15.01
CA ASN A 40 -18.34 3.59 -14.54
C ASN A 40 -18.57 2.66 -13.33
N ARG A 41 -19.48 3.02 -12.40
CA ARG A 41 -19.81 2.18 -11.24
C ARG A 41 -20.36 0.80 -11.61
N ASP A 42 -21.20 0.69 -12.63
CA ASP A 42 -21.83 -0.59 -12.96
C ASP A 42 -20.86 -1.55 -13.69
N ASN A 43 -19.90 -1.00 -14.44
CA ASN A 43 -18.76 -1.77 -14.95
C ASN A 43 -17.78 -2.16 -13.84
N GLU A 44 -17.45 -1.25 -12.92
CA GLU A 44 -16.67 -1.57 -11.73
C GLU A 44 -17.35 -2.68 -10.91
N LYS A 45 -18.66 -2.58 -10.65
CA LYS A 45 -19.43 -3.62 -9.97
C LYS A 45 -19.38 -4.96 -10.69
N ARG A 46 -19.46 -5.02 -12.03
CA ARG A 46 -19.36 -6.28 -12.79
C ARG A 46 -17.96 -6.89 -12.71
N VAL A 47 -16.92 -6.07 -12.80
CA VAL A 47 -15.51 -6.49 -12.65
C VAL A 47 -15.27 -7.00 -11.23
N ILE A 48 -15.81 -6.33 -10.21
CA ILE A 48 -15.77 -6.75 -8.81
C ILE A 48 -16.58 -8.04 -8.60
N LEU A 49 -17.75 -8.19 -9.22
CA LEU A 49 -18.56 -9.41 -9.12
C LEU A 49 -17.82 -10.62 -9.74
N GLN A 50 -17.10 -10.43 -10.85
CA GLN A 50 -16.21 -11.45 -11.41
C GLN A 50 -15.00 -11.74 -10.49
N TYR A 51 -14.45 -10.71 -9.84
CA TYR A 51 -13.42 -10.85 -8.81
C TYR A 51 -13.93 -11.61 -7.56
N LEU A 52 -15.20 -11.45 -7.21
CA LEU A 52 -15.89 -12.15 -6.12
C LEU A 52 -16.33 -13.58 -6.51
N LEU A 53 -16.18 -13.99 -7.77
CA LEU A 53 -16.42 -15.37 -8.23
C LEU A 53 -15.13 -16.19 -8.33
N LEU A 54 -13.96 -15.56 -8.15
CA LEU A 54 -12.68 -16.24 -7.99
C LEU A 54 -12.59 -16.87 -6.58
N PRO A 55 -11.94 -18.04 -6.44
CA PRO A 55 -11.95 -18.83 -5.22
C PRO A 55 -11.48 -18.01 -4.00
N PRO A 56 -12.03 -18.28 -2.80
CA PRO A 56 -11.69 -17.52 -1.61
C PRO A 56 -10.20 -17.71 -1.30
N THR A 57 -9.43 -16.63 -1.44
CA THR A 57 -8.01 -16.65 -1.09
C THR A 57 -7.86 -16.40 0.40
N ASP A 58 -7.09 -17.25 1.07
CA ASP A 58 -6.56 -16.95 2.40
C ASP A 58 -5.85 -15.59 2.36
N PRO A 59 -6.19 -14.63 3.23
CA PRO A 59 -5.55 -13.31 3.23
C PRO A 59 -4.04 -13.39 3.44
N ILE A 60 -3.55 -14.41 4.15
CA ILE A 60 -2.10 -14.65 4.32
C ILE A 60 -1.49 -15.06 2.98
N GLN A 61 -2.08 -16.04 2.28
CA GLN A 61 -1.58 -16.47 0.96
C GLN A 61 -1.62 -15.34 -0.07
N SER A 62 -2.66 -14.51 -0.05
CA SER A 62 -2.78 -13.33 -0.91
C SER A 62 -1.64 -12.34 -0.65
N CYS A 63 -1.33 -12.10 0.63
CA CYS A 63 -0.21 -11.26 1.04
C CYS A 63 1.13 -11.84 0.59
N VAL A 64 1.36 -13.15 0.79
CA VAL A 64 2.60 -13.83 0.37
C VAL A 64 2.78 -13.69 -1.15
N ALA A 65 1.73 -13.94 -1.93
CA ALA A 65 1.77 -13.80 -3.38
C ALA A 65 2.04 -12.34 -3.82
N SER A 66 1.51 -11.35 -3.09
CA SER A 66 1.84 -9.94 -3.32
C SER A 66 3.32 -9.64 -3.08
N LEU A 67 3.91 -10.17 -2.01
CA LEU A 67 5.34 -9.98 -1.71
C LEU A 67 6.25 -10.68 -2.72
N GLN A 68 5.88 -11.86 -3.19
CA GLN A 68 6.61 -12.55 -4.27
C GLN A 68 6.57 -11.77 -5.59
N ALA A 69 5.42 -11.17 -5.92
CA ALA A 69 5.30 -10.29 -7.08
C ALA A 69 6.16 -9.03 -6.90
N ALA A 70 6.17 -8.44 -5.71
CA ALA A 70 7.03 -7.32 -5.37
C ALA A 70 8.51 -7.68 -5.51
N GLN A 71 8.94 -8.81 -4.95
CA GLN A 71 10.31 -9.32 -5.06
C GLN A 71 10.73 -9.48 -6.52
N THR A 72 9.87 -10.08 -7.35
CA THR A 72 10.13 -10.25 -8.79
C THR A 72 10.37 -8.91 -9.48
N CYS A 73 9.59 -7.88 -9.13
CA CYS A 73 9.72 -6.54 -9.69
C CYS A 73 10.97 -5.83 -9.15
N LEU A 74 11.15 -5.78 -7.83
CA LEU A 74 12.26 -5.10 -7.17
C LEU A 74 13.63 -5.73 -7.48
N ASN A 75 13.67 -7.00 -7.86
CA ASN A 75 14.88 -7.65 -8.40
C ASN A 75 15.36 -7.05 -9.73
N LYS A 76 14.56 -6.20 -10.37
CA LYS A 76 14.94 -5.46 -11.59
C LYS A 76 15.36 -4.02 -11.30
N ALA A 77 15.19 -3.55 -10.07
CA ALA A 77 15.53 -2.18 -9.68
C ALA A 77 17.06 -2.04 -9.57
N PRO A 78 17.66 -1.00 -10.18
CA PRO A 78 19.11 -0.85 -10.26
C PRO A 78 19.76 -0.37 -8.95
N ASP A 79 18.97 0.19 -8.03
CA ASP A 79 19.40 0.77 -6.76
C ASP A 79 19.27 -0.19 -5.57
N LEU A 80 18.83 -1.43 -5.81
CA LEU A 80 18.71 -2.46 -4.79
C LEU A 80 19.75 -3.57 -4.98
N PRO A 81 20.24 -4.20 -3.89
CA PRO A 81 21.12 -5.36 -4.00
C PRO A 81 20.32 -6.54 -4.56
N THR A 82 20.66 -6.99 -5.76
CA THR A 82 19.96 -8.08 -6.45
C THR A 82 20.82 -9.35 -6.54
N PRO A 83 20.25 -10.56 -6.37
CA PRO A 83 18.86 -10.84 -6.03
C PRO A 83 18.52 -10.54 -4.56
N LEU A 84 17.34 -9.98 -4.32
CA LEU A 84 16.79 -9.75 -3.00
C LEU A 84 16.31 -11.07 -2.38
N SER A 85 16.72 -11.34 -1.15
CA SER A 85 16.20 -12.46 -0.36
C SER A 85 14.81 -12.16 0.20
N GLU A 86 14.11 -13.20 0.66
CA GLU A 86 12.84 -13.05 1.39
C GLU A 86 12.97 -12.11 2.59
N LEU A 87 14.02 -12.30 3.39
CA LEU A 87 14.35 -11.44 4.53
C LEU A 87 14.55 -9.98 4.10
N ALA A 88 15.27 -9.73 3.00
CA ALA A 88 15.52 -8.37 2.50
C ALA A 88 14.21 -7.68 2.10
N ILE A 89 13.32 -8.38 1.40
CA ILE A 89 12.00 -7.87 1.04
C ILE A 89 11.17 -7.60 2.29
N VAL A 90 11.07 -8.56 3.22
CA VAL A 90 10.30 -8.36 4.46
C VAL A 90 10.81 -7.14 5.23
N THR A 91 12.13 -7.01 5.37
CA THR A 91 12.76 -5.88 6.05
C THR A 91 12.43 -4.55 5.39
N LEU A 92 12.38 -4.50 4.05
CA LEU A 92 11.98 -3.30 3.31
C LEU A 92 10.52 -2.92 3.59
N PHE A 93 9.60 -3.89 3.56
CA PHE A 93 8.16 -3.65 3.77
C PHE A 93 7.77 -3.48 5.24
N SER A 94 8.58 -3.96 6.19
CA SER A 94 8.36 -3.80 7.63
C SER A 94 8.96 -2.51 8.21
N GLY A 95 9.57 -1.66 7.38
CA GLY A 95 10.23 -0.45 7.84
C GLY A 95 11.56 -0.70 8.56
N GLY A 96 12.24 -1.80 8.24
CA GLY A 96 13.55 -2.16 8.77
C GLY A 96 13.53 -3.25 9.85
N ASP A 97 12.39 -3.85 10.15
CA ASP A 97 12.29 -4.93 11.14
C ASP A 97 12.68 -6.28 10.51
N ALA A 98 13.94 -6.68 10.73
CA ALA A 98 14.49 -7.95 10.30
C ALA A 98 14.06 -9.15 11.16
N SER A 99 13.44 -8.92 12.34
CA SER A 99 13.05 -10.01 13.26
C SER A 99 11.90 -10.86 12.73
N ILE A 100 11.14 -10.34 11.77
CA ILE A 100 10.00 -11.03 11.15
C ILE A 100 10.48 -12.20 10.28
N GLY A 101 11.60 -12.05 9.58
CA GLY A 101 12.32 -13.14 8.91
C GLY A 101 11.72 -13.69 7.60
N THR A 102 10.40 -13.87 7.53
CA THR A 102 9.72 -14.56 6.41
C THR A 102 8.45 -13.85 5.97
N TYR A 103 8.02 -14.08 4.73
CA TYR A 103 6.74 -13.62 4.18
C TYR A 103 5.59 -14.13 5.02
N GLN A 104 5.63 -15.39 5.44
CA GLN A 104 4.56 -15.98 6.25
C GLN A 104 4.39 -15.21 7.56
N ASN A 105 5.48 -14.92 8.28
CA ASN A 105 5.43 -14.19 9.54
C ASN A 105 4.99 -12.74 9.34
N PHE A 106 5.51 -12.07 8.30
CA PHE A 106 5.14 -10.71 7.95
C PHE A 106 3.65 -10.62 7.65
N CYS A 107 3.16 -11.48 6.77
CA CYS A 107 1.78 -11.50 6.35
C CYS A 107 0.86 -11.85 7.50
N ASN A 108 1.21 -12.82 8.34
CA ASN A 108 0.44 -13.14 9.54
C ASN A 108 0.36 -11.94 10.51
N SER A 109 1.45 -11.20 10.70
CA SER A 109 1.46 -9.97 11.50
C SER A 109 0.59 -8.87 10.87
N LEU A 110 0.76 -8.63 9.57
CA LEU A 110 0.07 -7.58 8.82
C LEU A 110 -1.45 -7.78 8.80
N VAL A 111 -1.92 -8.97 8.39
CA VAL A 111 -3.37 -9.23 8.24
C VAL A 111 -4.10 -9.27 9.58
N ASN A 112 -3.40 -9.50 10.68
CA ASN A 112 -3.93 -9.50 12.04
C ASN A 112 -3.63 -8.20 12.80
N SER A 113 -3.00 -7.21 12.16
CA SER A 113 -2.72 -5.91 12.77
C SER A 113 -4.01 -5.13 13.07
N ALA A 114 -3.91 -4.13 13.95
CA ALA A 114 -5.02 -3.24 14.29
C ALA A 114 -5.64 -2.56 13.05
N THR A 115 -4.84 -2.25 12.03
CA THR A 115 -5.30 -1.67 10.76
C THR A 115 -6.29 -2.57 10.03
N PHE A 116 -6.10 -3.88 10.09
CA PHE A 116 -6.96 -4.85 9.42
C PHE A 116 -7.96 -5.53 10.36
N ALA A 117 -7.94 -5.24 11.66
CA ALA A 117 -8.76 -5.93 12.66
C ALA A 117 -10.26 -5.89 12.35
N LYS A 118 -10.73 -4.77 11.78
CA LYS A 118 -12.15 -4.52 11.45
C LYS A 118 -12.60 -5.07 10.10
N PHE A 119 -11.67 -5.55 9.27
CA PHE A 119 -11.99 -6.03 7.93
C PHE A 119 -12.21 -7.54 7.92
N THR A 120 -13.17 -8.00 7.10
CA THR A 120 -13.40 -9.43 6.88
C THR A 120 -12.18 -10.08 6.22
N PRO A 121 -11.93 -11.39 6.41
CA PRO A 121 -10.84 -12.11 5.73
C PRO A 121 -10.85 -11.90 4.22
N ARG A 122 -12.04 -11.81 3.62
CA ARG A 122 -12.23 -11.54 2.19
C ARG A 122 -11.77 -10.15 1.78
N ALA A 123 -12.09 -9.13 2.57
CA ALA A 123 -11.62 -7.77 2.33
C ALA A 123 -10.10 -7.66 2.48
N LYS A 124 -9.53 -8.33 3.50
CA LYS A 124 -8.07 -8.43 3.67
C LYS A 124 -7.42 -9.05 2.43
N ALA A 125 -7.93 -10.20 1.96
CA ALA A 125 -7.41 -10.87 0.76
C ALA A 125 -7.50 -9.97 -0.48
N CYS A 126 -8.65 -9.32 -0.68
CA CYS A 126 -8.87 -8.37 -1.77
C CYS A 126 -7.83 -7.25 -1.79
N VAL A 127 -7.53 -6.64 -0.63
CA VAL A 127 -6.49 -5.60 -0.53
C VAL A 127 -5.12 -6.14 -0.91
N MET A 128 -4.77 -7.36 -0.49
CA MET A 128 -3.50 -7.98 -0.85
C MET A 128 -3.42 -8.30 -2.35
N ASP A 129 -4.53 -8.71 -2.96
CA ASP A 129 -4.60 -8.95 -4.40
C ASP A 129 -4.53 -7.65 -5.22
N CYS A 130 -5.04 -6.52 -4.70
CA CYS A 130 -4.81 -5.20 -5.29
C CYS A 130 -3.30 -4.86 -5.31
N ASN A 131 -2.60 -5.13 -4.20
CA ASN A 131 -1.16 -4.91 -4.09
C ASN A 131 -0.38 -5.83 -5.05
N ARG A 132 -0.77 -7.11 -5.14
CA ARG A 132 -0.20 -8.05 -6.10
C ARG A 132 -0.36 -7.53 -7.53
N SER A 133 -1.55 -7.09 -7.89
CA SER A 133 -1.87 -6.60 -9.23
C SER A 133 -1.03 -5.39 -9.62
N TYR A 134 -0.77 -4.48 -8.67
CA TYR A 134 0.15 -3.36 -8.87
C TYR A 134 1.55 -3.84 -9.31
N TRP A 135 2.14 -4.79 -8.59
CA TRP A 135 3.47 -5.32 -8.91
C TRP A 135 3.50 -6.09 -10.24
N VAL A 136 2.46 -6.89 -10.51
CA VAL A 136 2.33 -7.60 -11.78
C VAL A 136 2.19 -6.63 -12.95
N ASN A 137 1.43 -5.56 -12.80
CA ASN A 137 1.24 -4.54 -13.83
C ASN A 137 2.54 -3.75 -14.09
N LYS A 138 3.26 -3.35 -13.03
CA LYS A 138 4.61 -2.73 -13.16
C LYS A 138 5.56 -3.62 -13.94
N ASN A 139 5.57 -4.92 -13.63
CA ASN A 139 6.41 -5.90 -14.30
C ASN A 139 6.04 -6.08 -15.77
N SER A 140 4.74 -6.19 -16.07
CA SER A 140 4.22 -6.36 -17.42
C SER A 140 4.44 -5.11 -18.29
N ALA A 141 4.38 -3.92 -17.68
CA ALA A 141 4.67 -2.64 -18.32
C ALA A 141 6.18 -2.35 -18.44
N GLY A 142 7.06 -3.22 -17.94
CA GLY A 142 8.52 -3.04 -18.02
C GLY A 142 9.08 -1.92 -17.14
N THR A 143 8.30 -1.43 -16.16
CA THR A 143 8.67 -0.27 -15.32
C THR A 143 9.31 -0.65 -13.99
N CYS A 144 9.58 -1.95 -13.77
CA CYS A 144 10.28 -2.44 -12.57
C CYS A 144 11.76 -2.00 -12.49
N GLY A 145 12.33 -1.48 -13.57
CA GLY A 145 13.70 -0.95 -13.61
C GLY A 145 13.85 0.48 -13.06
N GLU A 146 12.76 1.09 -12.58
CA GLU A 146 12.80 2.38 -11.88
C GLU A 146 13.45 2.23 -10.48
N SER A 147 13.70 3.32 -9.76
CA SER A 147 14.24 3.23 -8.38
C SER A 147 13.31 2.43 -7.46
N GLY A 148 13.84 1.43 -6.77
CA GLY A 148 13.10 0.57 -5.85
C GLY A 148 12.39 1.34 -4.75
N LEU A 149 13.00 2.39 -4.20
CA LEU A 149 12.35 3.25 -3.19
C LEU A 149 11.16 4.02 -3.77
N SER A 150 11.27 4.50 -5.01
CA SER A 150 10.15 5.17 -5.70
C SER A 150 9.01 4.20 -6.00
N GLN A 151 9.33 2.94 -6.27
CA GLN A 151 8.34 1.89 -6.53
C GLN A 151 7.59 1.43 -5.27
N ILE A 152 8.27 1.38 -4.12
CA ILE A 152 7.67 1.04 -2.81
C ILE A 152 6.75 2.17 -2.32
N SER A 153 7.16 3.43 -2.53
CA SER A 153 6.38 4.62 -2.11
C SER A 153 5.30 5.04 -3.10
N GLY A 154 5.42 4.65 -4.38
CA GLY A 154 4.53 5.01 -5.48
C GLY A 154 3.26 4.17 -5.59
N LEU A 155 2.50 4.02 -4.51
CA LEU A 155 1.15 3.43 -4.59
C LEU A 155 0.32 4.20 -5.62
N SER A 156 -0.03 3.52 -6.72
CA SER A 156 -0.80 4.14 -7.81
C SER A 156 -2.21 4.52 -7.37
N THR A 157 -2.82 5.51 -8.02
CA THR A 157 -4.25 5.86 -7.85
C THR A 157 -5.16 4.65 -8.06
N GLY A 158 -4.78 3.74 -8.95
CA GLY A 158 -5.49 2.47 -9.18
C GLY A 158 -5.44 1.52 -7.98
N THR A 159 -4.27 1.37 -7.34
CA THR A 159 -4.11 0.55 -6.12
C THR A 159 -4.95 1.11 -4.97
N PHE A 160 -4.99 2.44 -4.84
CA PHE A 160 -5.80 3.13 -3.85
C PHE A 160 -7.31 2.93 -4.08
N SER A 161 -7.77 3.10 -5.32
CA SER A 161 -9.18 2.87 -5.69
C SER A 161 -9.58 1.41 -5.44
N CYS A 162 -8.76 0.45 -5.85
CA CYS A 162 -8.97 -0.98 -5.60
C CYS A 162 -9.11 -1.29 -4.10
N THR A 163 -8.19 -0.75 -3.28
CA THR A 163 -8.20 -0.93 -1.83
C THR A 163 -9.46 -0.32 -1.21
N LYS A 164 -9.84 0.90 -1.62
CA LYS A 164 -11.07 1.57 -1.14
C LYS A 164 -12.30 0.73 -1.43
N THR A 165 -12.36 0.13 -2.61
CA THR A 165 -13.47 -0.75 -2.99
C THR A 165 -13.47 -2.04 -2.17
N CYS A 166 -12.32 -2.68 -1.98
CA CYS A 166 -12.21 -3.88 -1.14
C CYS A 166 -12.70 -3.65 0.29
N VAL A 167 -12.38 -2.51 0.90
CA VAL A 167 -12.84 -2.16 2.24
C VAL A 167 -14.29 -1.69 2.26
N SER A 168 -14.82 -1.13 1.17
CA SER A 168 -16.25 -0.77 1.09
C SER A 168 -17.16 -2.00 1.07
N ILE A 169 -16.67 -3.13 0.56
CA ILE A 169 -17.37 -4.42 0.50
C ILE A 169 -17.33 -5.13 1.86
N SER A 170 -16.44 -4.71 2.78
CA SER A 170 -16.28 -5.38 4.07
C SER A 170 -17.41 -5.11 5.07
N GLY A 171 -18.34 -4.20 4.75
CA GLY A 171 -19.50 -3.90 5.58
C GLY A 171 -19.13 -3.37 6.96
N GLU A 172 -18.80 -2.08 7.03
CA GLU A 172 -18.97 -1.25 8.24
C GLU A 172 -19.60 0.09 7.82
#